data_AF-A0A8C5E656-F1
#
_entry.id   AF-A0A8C5E656-F1
#
_cell.length_a   1.000
_cell.length_b   1.000
_cell.length_c   1.000
_cell.angle_alpha   90.00
_cell.angle_beta   90.00
_cell.angle_gamma   90.00
#
_symmetry.space_group_name_H-M   'P 1'
#
loop_
_entity.id
_entity.type
_entity.pdbx_description
1 polymer ?
#
loop_
_entity_poly.entity_id
_entity_poly.type
_entity_poly.pdbx_seq_one_letter_code
_entity_poly.pdbx_strand_id
1 'polypeptide(L)'
;MAATSAQALSSLPSGLGICTTAPDILYLPELIFGGLVWILVASTHISPTNPLGWVMFVSVFCFVMTFLWMIIFAAGCHKNSYGWAAADFAYHGLAVIFYLSAGVALAYITLLRKIAPDKIYKIDIAAVVFAFLATLLYFIHATLSALRWRHF
;
A
#
# COMPACT_ATOMS: atom_id res chain seq x y z
N MET A 1 -34.81 -9.74 -6.75
CA MET A 1 -34.06 -8.96 -5.74
C MET A 1 -32.58 -8.98 -6.10
N ALA A 2 -32.12 -8.09 -6.98
CA ALA A 2 -30.75 -8.07 -7.51
C ALA A 2 -30.25 -6.63 -7.77
N ALA A 3 -30.60 -5.69 -6.89
CA ALA A 3 -30.29 -4.26 -7.06
C ALA A 3 -29.42 -3.65 -5.94
N THR A 4 -29.05 -4.43 -4.92
CA THR A 4 -28.31 -3.92 -3.74
C THR A 4 -26.79 -3.92 -3.91
N SER A 5 -26.22 -4.70 -4.83
CA SER A 5 -24.77 -4.75 -5.06
C SER A 5 -24.23 -3.63 -5.95
N ALA A 6 -25.06 -3.03 -6.80
CA ALA A 6 -24.62 -1.98 -7.72
C ALA A 6 -24.52 -0.59 -7.05
N GLN A 7 -25.35 -0.31 -6.04
CA GLN A 7 -25.34 0.98 -5.33
C GLN A 7 -24.20 1.12 -4.31
N ALA A 8 -23.60 0.01 -3.87
CA ALA A 8 -22.44 0.06 -2.96
C ALA A 8 -21.17 0.57 -3.65
N LEU A 9 -21.11 0.56 -4.99
CA LEU A 9 -19.93 0.97 -5.76
C LEU A 9 -19.95 2.47 -6.14
N SER A 10 -21.12 3.13 -6.08
CA SER A 10 -21.31 4.51 -6.56
C SER A 10 -21.21 5.60 -5.47
N SER A 11 -20.94 5.23 -4.21
CA SER A 11 -20.79 6.19 -3.11
C SER A 11 -19.58 5.87 -2.27
N LEU A 12 -18.80 6.90 -1.93
CA LEU A 12 -17.66 6.78 -1.02
C LEU A 12 -18.16 6.60 0.43
N PRO A 13 -17.97 5.42 1.06
CA PRO A 13 -18.38 5.20 2.44
C PRO A 13 -17.60 6.12 3.40
N SER A 14 -18.28 6.57 4.45
CA SER A 14 -17.69 7.37 5.53
C SER A 14 -17.93 6.68 6.87
N GLY A 15 -17.02 6.86 7.84
CA GLY A 15 -17.12 6.22 9.16
C GLY A 15 -16.69 4.74 9.17
N LEU A 16 -17.33 3.91 10.01
CA LEU A 16 -16.97 2.48 10.16
C LEU A 16 -17.16 1.62 8.89
N GLY A 17 -17.89 2.14 7.89
CA GLY A 17 -18.10 1.48 6.59
C GLY A 17 -16.82 1.31 5.76
N ILE A 18 -15.76 2.05 6.08
CA ILE A 18 -14.43 1.90 5.45
C ILE A 18 -13.82 0.54 5.74
N CYS A 19 -14.10 -0.04 6.91
CA CYS A 19 -13.60 -1.37 7.28
C CYS A 19 -14.38 -2.52 6.62
N THR A 20 -15.46 -2.24 5.90
CA THR A 20 -16.39 -3.25 5.38
C THR A 20 -16.75 -3.08 3.91
N THR A 21 -16.40 -1.96 3.27
CA THR A 21 -16.78 -1.67 1.88
C THR A 21 -15.52 -1.58 1.02
N ALA A 22 -15.45 -2.38 -0.05
CA ALA A 22 -14.38 -2.27 -1.04
C ALA A 22 -14.55 -0.98 -1.85
N PRO A 23 -13.48 -0.22 -2.13
CA PRO A 23 -12.06 -0.57 -1.98
C PRO A 23 -11.42 -0.22 -0.63
N ASP A 24 -12.09 0.55 0.23
CA ASP A 24 -11.45 1.20 1.38
C ASP A 24 -11.03 0.21 2.51
N ILE A 25 -11.53 -1.03 2.48
CA ILE A 25 -11.02 -2.12 3.34
C ILE A 25 -9.53 -2.40 3.12
N LEU A 26 -8.99 -2.06 1.94
CA LEU A 26 -7.61 -2.32 1.57
C LEU A 26 -6.60 -1.39 2.25
N TYR A 27 -7.04 -0.24 2.78
CA TYR A 27 -6.18 0.67 3.56
C TYR A 27 -5.56 -0.04 4.78
N LEU A 28 -6.30 -0.92 5.45
CA LEU A 28 -5.84 -1.65 6.64
C LEU A 28 -4.69 -2.62 6.34
N PRO A 29 -4.83 -3.61 5.43
CA PRO A 29 -3.74 -4.50 5.07
C PRO A 29 -2.58 -3.74 4.41
N GLU A 30 -2.82 -2.69 3.63
CA GLU A 30 -1.75 -1.83 3.08
C GLU A 30 -0.91 -1.18 4.18
N LEU A 31 -1.55 -0.68 5.24
CA LEU A 31 -0.88 -0.09 6.40
C LEU A 31 -0.09 -1.14 7.18
N ILE A 32 -0.66 -2.34 7.38
CA ILE A 32 0.00 -3.42 8.11
C ILE A 32 1.24 -3.89 7.34
N PHE A 33 1.08 -4.27 6.06
CA PHE A 33 2.19 -4.79 5.28
C PHE A 33 3.23 -3.71 4.96
N GLY A 34 2.80 -2.49 4.65
CA GLY A 34 3.70 -1.37 4.50
C GLY A 34 4.46 -1.07 5.79
N GLY A 35 3.78 -1.13 6.94
CA GLY A 35 4.35 -1.06 8.29
C GLY A 35 5.48 -2.07 8.51
N LEU A 36 5.19 -3.32 8.19
CA LEU A 36 6.14 -4.43 8.37
C LEU A 36 7.39 -4.25 7.51
N VAL A 37 7.28 -3.75 6.27
CA VAL A 37 8.44 -3.57 5.38
C VAL A 37 9.48 -2.65 5.99
N TRP A 38 9.13 -1.43 6.39
CA TRP A 38 10.11 -0.51 6.96
C TRP A 38 10.59 -0.93 8.35
N ILE A 39 9.77 -1.60 9.17
CA ILE A 39 10.22 -2.15 10.46
C ILE A 39 11.29 -3.23 10.25
N LEU A 40 11.05 -4.15 9.31
CA LEU A 40 11.98 -5.24 9.02
C LEU A 40 13.29 -4.70 8.41
N VAL A 41 13.22 -3.75 7.48
CA VAL A 41 14.41 -3.12 6.89
C VAL A 41 15.17 -2.29 7.94
N ALA A 42 14.49 -1.59 8.83
CA ALA A 42 15.13 -0.88 9.94
C ALA A 42 15.84 -1.85 10.91
N SER A 43 15.27 -3.03 11.14
CA SER A 43 15.84 -4.05 12.03
C SER A 43 17.16 -4.64 11.53
N THR A 44 17.46 -4.51 10.23
CA THR A 44 18.76 -4.89 9.64
C THR A 44 19.75 -3.72 9.54
N HIS A 45 19.45 -2.60 10.22
CA HIS A 45 20.28 -1.39 10.30
C HIS A 45 20.56 -0.72 8.95
N ILE A 46 19.76 -0.98 7.91
CA ILE A 46 19.82 -0.25 6.63
C ILE A 46 21.25 -0.28 6.04
N SER A 47 21.92 -1.42 6.14
CA SER A 47 23.25 -1.63 5.56
C SER A 47 23.09 -2.61 4.41
N PRO A 48 23.50 -2.34 3.16
CA PRO A 48 24.07 -1.08 2.68
C PRO A 48 23.00 0.02 2.57
N THR A 49 23.40 1.27 2.81
CA THR A 49 22.49 2.42 2.83
C THR A 49 21.82 2.66 1.48
N ASN A 50 22.52 2.41 0.37
CA ASN A 50 21.94 2.39 -0.97
C ASN A 50 21.95 0.93 -1.45
N PRO A 51 20.79 0.33 -1.82
CA PRO A 51 19.47 0.92 -2.05
C PRO A 51 18.48 0.82 -0.89
N LEU A 52 18.85 0.33 0.30
CA LEU A 52 17.87 0.14 1.39
C LEU A 52 17.25 1.44 1.90
N GLY A 53 17.96 2.57 1.80
CA GLY A 53 17.41 3.89 2.08
C GLY A 53 16.24 4.26 1.17
N TRP A 54 16.27 3.83 -0.10
CA TRP A 54 15.14 3.98 -1.03
C TRP A 54 13.95 3.14 -0.58
N VAL A 55 14.19 1.89 -0.19
CA VAL A 55 13.13 0.99 0.32
C VAL A 55 12.47 1.57 1.57
N MET A 56 13.27 2.10 2.50
CA MET A 56 12.79 2.79 3.70
C MET A 56 11.96 4.02 3.35
N PHE A 57 12.45 4.89 2.47
CA PHE A 57 11.75 6.09 2.03
C PHE A 57 10.38 5.76 1.43
N VAL A 58 10.35 4.86 0.45
CA VAL A 58 9.11 4.42 -0.21
C VAL A 58 8.10 3.90 0.81
N SER A 59 8.55 3.00 1.68
CA SER A 59 7.66 2.31 2.60
C SER A 59 7.07 3.26 3.65
N VAL A 60 7.88 4.16 4.23
CA VAL A 60 7.40 5.18 5.19
C VAL A 60 6.52 6.23 4.51
N PHE A 61 6.91 6.71 3.33
CA PHE A 61 6.13 7.69 2.57
C PHE A 61 4.72 7.16 2.27
N CYS A 62 4.63 5.95 1.70
CA CYS A 62 3.35 5.31 1.42
C CYS A 62 2.58 5.00 2.71
N PHE A 63 3.24 4.56 3.79
CA PHE A 63 2.56 4.33 5.07
C PHE A 63 1.88 5.59 5.61
N VAL A 64 2.59 6.72 5.64
CA VAL A 64 2.04 8.00 6.12
C VAL A 64 0.91 8.48 5.20
N MET A 65 1.10 8.42 3.88
CA MET A 65 0.08 8.87 2.93
C MET A 65 -1.18 8.00 2.99
N THR A 66 -1.06 6.68 3.04
CA THR A 66 -2.16 5.73 3.19
C THR A 66 -2.90 5.95 4.51
N PHE A 67 -2.17 6.25 5.61
CA PHE A 67 -2.77 6.60 6.88
C PHE A 67 -3.56 7.92 6.83
N LEU A 68 -3.01 8.95 6.17
CA LEU A 68 -3.70 10.23 5.97
C LEU A 68 -4.97 10.04 5.12
N TRP A 69 -4.89 9.26 4.04
CA TRP A 69 -6.05 8.93 3.22
C TRP A 69 -7.14 8.23 4.02
N MET A 70 -6.77 7.21 4.81
CA MET A 70 -7.71 6.53 5.71
C MET A 70 -8.42 7.51 6.66
N ILE A 71 -7.70 8.48 7.24
CA ILE A 71 -8.31 9.50 8.12
C ILE A 71 -9.25 10.42 7.34
N ILE A 72 -8.85 10.90 6.16
CA ILE A 72 -9.64 11.83 5.34
C ILE A 72 -10.95 11.18 4.89
N PHE A 73 -10.89 9.93 4.42
CA PHE A 73 -12.07 9.16 4.04
C PHE A 73 -12.93 8.83 5.27
N ALA A 74 -12.33 8.49 6.41
CA ALA A 74 -13.06 8.24 7.67
C ALA A 74 -13.80 9.48 8.16
N ALA A 75 -13.20 10.66 8.02
CA ALA A 75 -13.82 11.94 8.36
C ALA A 75 -14.92 12.39 7.37
N GLY A 76 -15.12 11.67 6.25
CA GLY A 76 -16.17 12.00 5.28
C GLY A 76 -15.90 13.28 4.48
N CYS A 77 -14.65 13.75 4.44
CA CYS A 77 -14.32 15.06 3.85
C CYS A 77 -14.39 15.09 2.31
N HIS A 78 -14.52 13.91 1.69
CA HIS A 78 -14.43 13.68 0.25
C HIS A 78 -15.65 14.14 -0.57
N LYS A 79 -16.80 14.42 0.07
CA LYS A 79 -18.04 14.97 -0.55
C LYS A 79 -18.43 14.34 -1.91
N ASN A 80 -18.07 13.09 -2.15
CA ASN A 80 -18.31 12.36 -3.39
C ASN A 80 -17.87 13.08 -4.69
N SER A 81 -16.75 13.81 -4.66
CA SER A 81 -16.26 14.51 -5.86
C SER A 81 -15.43 13.59 -6.78
N TYR A 82 -15.64 13.74 -8.08
CA TYR A 82 -14.81 13.12 -9.14
C TYR A 82 -13.31 13.35 -8.92
N GLY A 83 -12.91 14.52 -8.42
CA GLY A 83 -11.51 14.85 -8.14
C GLY A 83 -10.88 13.99 -7.04
N TRP A 84 -11.64 13.64 -6.00
CA TRP A 84 -11.15 12.77 -4.92
C TRP A 84 -10.99 11.33 -5.39
N ALA A 85 -11.89 10.82 -6.24
CA ALA A 85 -11.75 9.50 -6.85
C ALA A 85 -10.52 9.41 -7.78
N ALA A 86 -10.27 10.46 -8.57
CA ALA A 86 -9.08 10.53 -9.44
C ALA A 86 -7.77 10.63 -8.63
N ALA A 87 -7.75 11.42 -7.55
CA ALA A 87 -6.59 11.56 -6.68
C ALA A 87 -6.25 10.26 -5.93
N ASP A 88 -7.28 9.54 -5.47
CA ASP A 88 -7.16 8.23 -4.86
C ASP A 88 -6.54 7.21 -5.83
N PHE A 89 -7.06 7.11 -7.06
CA PHE A 89 -6.49 6.27 -8.11
C PHE A 89 -5.02 6.63 -8.41
N ALA A 90 -4.72 7.92 -8.58
CA ALA A 90 -3.37 8.39 -8.90
C ALA A 90 -2.36 8.04 -7.79
N TYR A 91 -2.75 8.22 -6.53
CA TYR A 91 -1.91 7.87 -5.39
C TYR A 91 -1.64 6.36 -5.33
N HIS A 92 -2.66 5.51 -5.42
CA HIS A 92 -2.48 4.06 -5.36
C HIS A 92 -1.68 3.56 -6.57
N GLY A 93 -1.89 4.11 -7.75
CA GLY A 93 -1.06 3.84 -8.94
C GLY A 93 0.42 4.21 -8.74
N LEU A 94 0.70 5.38 -8.17
CA LEU A 94 2.08 5.79 -7.83
C LEU A 94 2.68 4.87 -6.76
N ALA A 95 1.90 4.48 -5.75
CA ALA A 95 2.33 3.58 -4.69
C ALA A 95 2.73 2.20 -5.24
N VAL A 96 2.01 1.66 -6.24
CA VAL A 96 2.41 0.43 -6.95
C VAL A 96 3.80 0.57 -7.57
N ILE A 97 4.06 1.66 -8.29
CA ILE A 97 5.36 1.88 -8.96
C ILE A 97 6.47 1.98 -7.92
N PHE A 98 6.23 2.72 -6.84
CA PHE A 98 7.19 2.86 -5.75
C PHE A 98 7.46 1.53 -5.04
N TYR A 99 6.42 0.80 -4.62
CA TYR A 99 6.61 -0.49 -3.94
C TYR A 99 7.23 -1.56 -4.85
N LEU A 100 6.91 -1.57 -6.15
CA LEU A 100 7.58 -2.45 -7.10
C LEU A 100 9.08 -2.12 -7.19
N SER A 101 9.43 -0.84 -7.28
CA SER A 101 10.84 -0.42 -7.33
C SER A 101 11.60 -0.79 -6.04
N ALA A 102 10.97 -0.60 -4.88
CA ALA A 102 11.53 -0.94 -3.58
C ALA A 102 11.66 -2.45 -3.41
N GLY A 103 10.66 -3.23 -3.83
CA GLY A 103 10.66 -4.70 -3.78
C GLY A 103 11.79 -5.30 -4.63
N VAL A 104 12.01 -4.78 -5.84
CA VAL A 104 13.11 -5.21 -6.72
C VAL A 104 14.48 -4.88 -6.09
N ALA A 105 14.65 -3.66 -5.58
CA ALA A 105 15.89 -3.26 -4.91
C ALA A 105 16.18 -4.10 -3.67
N LEU A 106 15.15 -4.39 -2.86
CA LEU A 106 15.26 -5.22 -1.68
C LEU A 106 15.61 -6.67 -2.05
N ALA A 107 14.93 -7.25 -3.05
CA ALA A 107 15.22 -8.60 -3.55
C ALA A 107 16.65 -8.74 -4.07
N TYR A 108 17.15 -7.74 -4.79
CA TYR A 108 18.54 -7.70 -5.25
C TYR A 108 19.54 -7.77 -4.07
N ILE A 109 19.31 -6.97 -3.03
CA ILE A 109 20.16 -6.99 -1.83
C ILE A 109 20.07 -8.31 -1.07
N THR A 110 18.88 -8.88 -0.95
CA THR A 110 18.69 -10.20 -0.32
C THR A 110 19.50 -11.28 -1.04
N LEU A 111 19.52 -11.27 -2.37
CA LEU A 111 20.31 -12.23 -3.17
C LEU A 111 21.83 -12.08 -2.94
N LEU A 112 22.32 -10.84 -2.85
CA LEU A 112 23.74 -10.59 -2.54
C LEU A 112 24.13 -11.04 -1.13
N ARG A 113 23.16 -11.07 -0.20
CA ARG A 113 23.34 -11.47 1.19
C ARG A 113 23.18 -12.95 1.49
N LYS A 114 23.26 -13.82 0.48
CA LYS A 114 23.16 -15.28 0.67
C LYS A 114 24.14 -15.87 1.69
N ILE A 115 25.26 -15.18 1.97
CA ILE A 115 26.32 -15.59 2.90
C ILE A 115 26.18 -14.89 4.28
N ALA A 116 25.19 -14.01 4.46
CA ALA A 116 24.95 -13.30 5.71
C ALA A 116 24.45 -14.27 6.82
N PRO A 117 24.53 -13.88 8.11
CA PRO A 117 23.98 -14.68 9.20
C PRO A 117 22.52 -15.06 8.92
N ASP A 118 22.17 -16.33 9.14
CA ASP A 118 20.86 -16.92 8.82
C ASP A 118 19.67 -16.05 9.26
N LYS A 119 19.80 -15.35 10.40
CA LYS A 119 18.76 -14.47 10.92
C LYS A 119 18.51 -13.25 10.03
N ILE A 120 19.56 -12.56 9.59
CA ILE A 120 19.43 -11.34 8.77
C ILE A 120 18.87 -11.69 7.39
N TYR A 121 19.37 -12.78 6.80
CA TYR A 121 18.89 -13.26 5.52
C TYR A 121 17.38 -13.61 5.55
N LYS A 122 16.90 -14.26 6.63
CA LYS A 122 15.46 -14.54 6.81
C LYS A 122 14.62 -13.27 6.98
N ILE A 123 15.13 -12.26 7.68
CA ILE A 123 14.45 -10.96 7.84
C ILE A 123 14.33 -10.25 6.49
N ASP A 124 15.42 -10.21 5.71
CA ASP A 124 15.43 -9.60 4.38
C ASP A 124 14.46 -10.33 3.43
N ILE A 125 14.38 -11.67 3.47
CA ILE A 125 13.36 -12.43 2.72
C ILE A 125 11.94 -12.04 3.14
N ALA A 126 11.66 -11.99 4.44
CA ALA A 126 10.34 -11.61 4.93
C ALA A 126 9.95 -10.20 4.46
N ALA A 127 10.89 -9.25 4.52
CA ALA A 127 10.69 -7.89 4.04
C ALA A 127 10.39 -7.85 2.52
N VAL A 128 11.07 -8.66 1.72
CA VAL A 128 10.77 -8.81 0.27
C VAL A 128 9.34 -9.32 0.05
N VAL A 129 8.93 -10.36 0.76
CA VAL A 129 7.58 -10.93 0.63
C VAL A 129 6.52 -9.87 0.97
N PHE A 130 6.69 -9.15 2.08
CA PHE A 130 5.73 -8.10 2.45
C PHE A 130 5.74 -6.91 1.48
N ALA A 131 6.88 -6.56 0.89
CA ALA A 131 6.96 -5.50 -0.13
C ALA A 131 6.16 -5.86 -1.39
N PHE A 132 6.23 -7.12 -1.84
CA PHE A 132 5.44 -7.59 -2.98
C PHE A 132 3.95 -7.75 -2.63
N LEU A 133 3.61 -8.18 -1.42
CA LEU A 133 2.22 -8.19 -0.95
C LEU A 133 1.63 -6.77 -0.89
N ALA A 134 2.40 -5.80 -0.38
CA ALA A 134 2.00 -4.40 -0.40
C ALA A 134 1.80 -3.90 -1.83
N THR A 135 2.72 -4.21 -2.75
CA THR A 135 2.58 -3.88 -4.18
C THR A 135 1.28 -4.42 -4.77
N LEU A 136 0.96 -5.69 -4.48
CA LEU A 136 -0.26 -6.34 -4.97
C LEU A 136 -1.51 -5.66 -4.40
N LEU A 137 -1.51 -5.31 -3.12
CA LEU A 137 -2.65 -4.63 -2.50
C LEU A 137 -2.88 -3.25 -3.09
N TYR A 138 -1.83 -2.42 -3.20
CA TYR A 138 -1.92 -1.12 -3.85
C TYR A 138 -2.41 -1.25 -5.31
N PHE A 139 -2.04 -2.33 -6.01
CA PHE A 139 -2.49 -2.58 -7.38
C PHE A 139 -3.97 -2.95 -7.46
N ILE A 140 -4.43 -3.82 -6.56
CA ILE A 140 -5.85 -4.16 -6.45
C ILE A 140 -6.65 -2.91 -6.10
N HIS A 141 -6.17 -2.11 -5.14
CA HIS A 141 -6.80 -0.85 -4.75
C HIS A 141 -6.87 0.13 -5.93
N ALA A 142 -5.76 0.37 -6.62
CA ALA A 142 -5.74 1.21 -7.83
C ALA A 142 -6.73 0.72 -8.88
N THR A 143 -6.85 -0.60 -9.10
CA THR A 143 -7.80 -1.16 -10.06
C THR A 143 -9.24 -0.92 -9.64
N LEU A 144 -9.58 -1.16 -8.37
CA LEU A 144 -10.92 -0.90 -7.84
C LEU A 144 -11.26 0.60 -7.83
N SER A 145 -10.29 1.47 -7.52
CA SER A 145 -10.43 2.91 -7.60
C SER A 145 -10.63 3.40 -9.03
N ALA A 146 -9.95 2.79 -10.01
CA ALA A 146 -10.19 3.07 -11.43
C ALA A 146 -11.59 2.63 -11.88
N LEU A 147 -12.05 1.46 -11.44
CA LEU A 147 -13.42 1.00 -11.71
C LEU A 147 -14.44 1.94 -11.09
N ARG A 148 -14.25 2.33 -9.83
CA ARG A 148 -15.07 3.33 -9.12
C ARG A 148 -15.09 4.66 -9.89
N TRP A 149 -13.94 5.14 -10.33
CA TRP A 149 -13.82 6.39 -11.09
C TRP A 149 -14.57 6.37 -12.42
N ARG A 150 -14.62 5.22 -13.12
CA ARG A 150 -15.40 5.07 -14.36
C ARG A 150 -16.92 5.08 -14.16
N HIS A 151 -17.39 4.85 -12.93
CA HIS A 151 -18.81 4.82 -12.58
C HIS A 151 -19.31 6.12 -11.95
N PHE A 152 -18.44 7.12 -11.77
CA PHE A 152 -18.79 8.51 -11.45
C PHE A 152 -19.15 9.30 -12.71
#